data_AF-A0A0D6MN74-F1
#
_entry.id   AF-A0A0D6MN74-F1
#
_cell.length_a   1.000
_cell.length_b   1.000
_cell.length_c   1.000
_cell.angle_alpha   90.00
_cell.angle_beta   90.00
_cell.angle_gamma   90.00
#
_symmetry.space_group_name_H-M   'P 1'
#
loop_
_entity.id
_entity.type
_entity.pdbx_description
1 polymer ?
#
loop_
_entity_poly.entity_id
_entity_poly.type
_entity_poly.pdbx_seq_one_letter_code
_entity_poly.pdbx_strand_id
1 'polypeptide(L)'
;MDFSVTATALGDFFTGARTDHSGLLSILNQIMGHLPAPGAPSTLEQRAEPHGLIPELRRWQAGEPGVYASESTIRTLFHPDELARFSRETGLSPPAVMDILRELVPACVRIRAKAMADRAEPHAA
;
A
#
# COMPACT_ATOMS: atom_id res chain seq x y z
N MET A 1 -2.39 10.61 19.32
CA MET A 1 -1.25 10.34 18.43
C MET A 1 -1.72 10.57 17.02
N ASP A 2 -1.25 11.63 16.39
CA ASP A 2 -1.61 12.01 15.03
C ASP A 2 -0.60 11.35 14.08
N PHE A 3 -0.98 10.24 13.46
CA PHE A 3 -0.13 9.51 12.51
C PHE A 3 -0.32 10.07 11.10
N SER A 4 0.02 11.35 10.88
CA SER A 4 0.04 11.90 9.53
C SER A 4 1.29 11.42 8.82
N VAL A 5 1.23 10.22 8.26
CA VAL A 5 2.29 9.67 7.42
C VAL A 5 2.24 10.40 6.08
N THR A 6 3.14 11.35 5.87
CA THR A 6 3.16 12.14 4.64
C THR A 6 3.57 11.30 3.42
N ALA A 7 2.97 11.61 2.26
CA ALA A 7 3.28 10.97 0.98
C ALA A 7 4.78 10.95 0.63
N THR A 8 5.53 11.97 1.05
CA THR A 8 6.97 12.09 0.83
C THR A 8 7.76 11.11 1.70
N ALA A 9 7.36 10.93 2.98
CA ALA A 9 7.99 9.97 3.87
C ALA A 9 7.76 8.51 3.41
N LEU A 10 6.59 8.22 2.85
CA LEU A 10 6.32 6.94 2.21
C LEU A 10 7.15 6.76 0.93
N GLY A 11 7.26 7.81 0.09
CA GLY A 11 8.02 7.80 -1.16
C GLY A 11 9.50 7.48 -0.98
N ASP A 12 10.17 8.19 -0.06
CA ASP A 12 11.58 7.96 0.30
C ASP A 12 11.82 6.54 0.84
N PHE A 13 10.84 5.90 1.47
CA PHE A 13 10.99 4.56 2.03
C PHE A 13 10.85 3.44 0.99
N PHE A 14 9.89 3.55 0.07
CA PHE A 14 9.73 2.57 -1.02
C PHE A 14 10.94 2.55 -1.98
N THR A 15 11.69 3.65 -2.07
CA THR A 15 12.95 3.76 -2.81
C THR A 15 14.18 3.41 -1.96
N GLY A 16 14.03 3.21 -0.64
CA GLY A 16 15.08 2.72 0.28
C GLY A 16 15.89 3.78 1.04
N ALA A 17 15.42 5.03 1.14
CA ALA A 17 16.23 6.17 1.57
C ALA A 17 16.22 6.54 3.07
N ARG A 18 15.30 6.07 3.94
CA ARG A 18 15.32 6.39 5.39
C ARG A 18 14.75 5.30 6.32
N THR A 19 15.40 5.10 7.47
CA THR A 19 15.36 3.88 8.31
C THR A 19 14.39 3.92 9.51
N ASP A 20 13.62 4.98 9.76
CA ASP A 20 13.01 5.19 11.11
C ASP A 20 11.47 5.25 11.21
N HIS A 21 10.74 4.57 10.32
CA HIS A 21 9.30 4.26 10.48
C HIS A 21 9.02 2.76 10.24
N SER A 22 9.99 1.92 10.63
CA SER A 22 10.24 0.62 10.00
C SER A 22 9.20 -0.47 10.27
N GLY A 23 8.52 -0.50 11.42
CA GLY A 23 7.64 -1.62 11.80
C GLY A 23 6.36 -1.71 10.95
N LEU A 24 5.55 -0.64 11.00
CA LEU A 24 4.22 -0.60 10.35
C LEU A 24 4.33 -0.74 8.83
N LEU A 25 5.28 -0.01 8.22
CA LEU A 25 5.48 0.00 6.78
C LEU A 25 6.20 -1.26 6.27
N SER A 26 7.04 -1.92 7.09
CA SER A 26 7.60 -3.23 6.76
C SER A 26 6.53 -4.31 6.72
N ILE A 27 5.61 -4.32 7.69
CA ILE A 27 4.49 -5.27 7.70
C ILE A 27 3.59 -5.03 6.48
N LEU A 28 3.27 -3.77 6.17
CA LEU A 28 2.56 -3.42 4.95
C LEU A 28 3.30 -3.92 3.71
N ASN A 29 4.61 -3.74 3.62
CA ASN A 29 5.42 -4.26 2.52
C ASN A 29 5.41 -5.78 2.42
N GLN A 30 5.44 -6.48 3.55
CA GLN A 30 5.33 -7.94 3.59
C GLN A 30 3.96 -8.40 3.08
N ILE A 31 2.88 -7.72 3.48
CA ILE A 31 1.51 -8.07 3.07
C ILE A 31 1.28 -7.75 1.59
N MET A 32 1.69 -6.56 1.15
CA MET A 32 1.53 -6.12 -0.24
C MET A 32 2.53 -6.79 -1.19
N GLY A 33 3.50 -7.54 -0.67
CA GLY A 33 4.54 -8.24 -1.41
C GLY A 33 5.55 -7.31 -2.08
N HIS A 34 6.52 -7.92 -2.77
CA HIS A 34 7.52 -7.22 -3.57
C HIS A 34 6.88 -6.42 -4.71
N LEU A 35 7.55 -5.36 -5.15
CA LEU A 35 7.19 -4.69 -6.39
C LEU A 35 7.23 -5.70 -7.54
N PRO A 36 6.16 -5.83 -8.34
CA PRO A 36 6.14 -6.74 -9.47
C PRO A 36 7.17 -6.30 -10.52
N ALA A 37 7.60 -7.25 -11.35
CA ALA A 37 8.39 -6.94 -12.54
C ALA A 37 7.57 -6.04 -13.50
N PRO A 38 8.21 -5.25 -14.38
CA PRO A 38 7.50 -4.47 -15.39
C PRO A 38 6.53 -5.35 -16.18
N GLY A 39 5.25 -4.98 -16.20
CA GLY A 39 4.19 -5.72 -16.89
C GLY A 39 3.56 -6.90 -16.12
N ALA A 40 4.05 -7.24 -14.92
CA ALA A 40 3.42 -8.26 -14.08
C ALA A 40 2.39 -7.64 -13.11
N PRO A 41 1.28 -8.33 -12.79
CA PRO A 41 0.31 -7.83 -11.83
C PRO A 41 0.87 -7.88 -10.41
N SER A 42 0.67 -6.81 -9.65
CA SER A 42 1.00 -6.75 -8.22
C SER A 42 0.15 -7.72 -7.40
N THR A 43 0.62 -8.08 -6.20
CA THR A 43 -0.15 -8.89 -5.24
C THR A 43 -1.55 -8.32 -5.00
N LEU A 44 -1.67 -6.99 -4.89
CA LEU A 44 -2.95 -6.34 -4.70
C LEU A 44 -3.84 -6.44 -5.95
N GLU A 45 -3.28 -6.33 -7.15
CA GLU A 45 -4.05 -6.55 -8.38
C GLU A 45 -4.54 -8.01 -8.49
N GLN A 46 -3.70 -8.98 -8.15
CA GLN A 46 -4.10 -10.40 -8.13
C GLN A 46 -5.23 -10.67 -7.12
N ARG A 47 -5.19 -10.01 -5.96
CA ARG A 47 -6.27 -10.09 -4.95
C ARG A 47 -7.51 -9.30 -5.36
N ALA A 48 -7.36 -8.20 -6.08
CA ALA A 48 -8.46 -7.33 -6.51
C ALA A 48 -9.24 -7.90 -7.71
N GLU A 49 -8.57 -8.60 -8.62
CA GLU A 49 -9.13 -9.15 -9.84
C GLU A 49 -10.40 -10.01 -9.62
N PRO A 50 -10.39 -11.05 -8.76
CA PRO A 50 -11.58 -11.89 -8.56
C PRO A 50 -12.76 -11.14 -7.92
N HIS A 51 -12.53 -9.94 -7.36
CA HIS A 51 -13.54 -9.12 -6.71
C HIS A 51 -13.93 -7.87 -7.51
N GLY A 52 -13.41 -7.70 -8.73
CA GLY A 52 -13.71 -6.55 -9.57
C GLY A 52 -13.17 -5.21 -9.05
N LEU A 53 -12.16 -5.24 -8.17
CA LEU A 53 -11.58 -4.03 -7.55
C LEU A 53 -10.44 -3.40 -8.37
N ILE A 54 -10.11 -3.95 -9.53
CA ILE A 54 -9.09 -3.39 -10.43
C ILE A 54 -9.34 -1.91 -10.78
N PRO A 55 -10.57 -1.46 -11.12
CA PRO A 55 -10.82 -0.06 -11.39
C PRO A 55 -10.50 0.85 -10.20
N GLU A 56 -10.78 0.41 -8.97
CA GLU A 56 -10.47 1.15 -7.75
C GLU A 56 -8.95 1.25 -7.55
N LEU A 57 -8.21 0.16 -7.76
CA LEU A 57 -6.75 0.20 -7.75
C LEU A 57 -6.18 1.16 -8.80
N ARG A 58 -6.72 1.15 -10.03
CA ARG A 58 -6.28 2.09 -11.09
C ARG A 58 -6.52 3.54 -10.72
N ARG A 59 -7.61 3.87 -10.02
CA ARG A 59 -7.86 5.24 -9.50
C ARG A 59 -6.80 5.66 -8.50
N TRP A 60 -6.43 4.78 -7.56
CA TRP A 60 -5.36 5.06 -6.61
C TRP A 60 -4.00 5.21 -7.31
N GLN A 61 -3.70 4.39 -8.31
CA GLN A 61 -2.47 4.49 -9.11
C GLN A 61 -2.40 5.81 -9.89
N ALA A 62 -3.51 6.26 -10.46
CA ALA A 62 -3.61 7.54 -11.17
C ALA A 62 -3.43 8.77 -10.26
N GLY A 63 -3.44 8.55 -8.94
CA GLY A 63 -3.09 9.57 -7.96
C GLY A 63 -4.22 10.50 -7.58
N GLU A 64 -5.47 10.06 -7.70
CA GLU A 64 -6.64 10.80 -7.23
C GLU A 64 -6.51 11.06 -5.70
N PRO A 65 -6.30 12.31 -5.25
CA PRO A 65 -6.06 12.61 -3.84
C PRO A 65 -7.37 12.52 -3.04
N GLY A 66 -7.27 12.11 -1.77
CA GLY A 66 -8.42 12.05 -0.85
C GLY A 66 -9.31 10.81 -0.99
N VAL A 67 -8.93 9.83 -1.81
CA VAL A 67 -9.65 8.56 -1.91
C VAL A 67 -9.20 7.64 -0.78
N TYR A 68 -10.02 7.55 0.27
CA TYR A 68 -9.89 6.52 1.29
C TYR A 68 -10.45 5.21 0.78
N ALA A 69 -9.81 4.09 1.09
CA ALA A 69 -10.40 2.79 0.83
C ALA A 69 -11.61 2.57 1.75
N SER A 70 -12.61 1.85 1.24
CA SER A 70 -13.70 1.37 2.09
C SER A 70 -13.20 0.23 3.01
N GLU A 71 -13.83 0.03 4.15
CA GLU A 71 -13.52 -1.11 5.03
C GLU A 71 -13.71 -2.45 4.30
N SER A 72 -14.75 -2.58 3.47
CA SER A 72 -14.97 -3.78 2.66
C SER A 72 -13.84 -4.01 1.66
N THR A 73 -13.34 -2.94 1.02
CA THR A 73 -12.17 -3.02 0.12
C THR A 73 -10.95 -3.52 0.89
N ILE A 74 -10.64 -2.97 2.08
CA ILE A 74 -9.51 -3.43 2.89
C ILE A 74 -9.66 -4.90 3.29
N ARG A 75 -10.84 -5.32 3.77
CA ARG A 75 -11.10 -6.72 4.13
C ARG A 75 -11.04 -7.69 2.95
N THR A 76 -11.21 -7.19 1.72
CA THR A 76 -11.09 -7.97 0.50
C THR A 76 -9.64 -8.10 0.06
N LEU A 77 -8.85 -7.03 0.19
CA LEU A 77 -7.45 -6.98 -0.22
C LEU A 77 -6.50 -7.63 0.79
N PHE A 78 -6.90 -7.72 2.06
CA PHE A 78 -6.07 -8.20 3.18
C PHE A 78 -6.71 -9.44 3.82
N HIS A 79 -5.91 -10.48 4.06
CA HIS A 79 -6.38 -11.66 4.78
C HIS A 79 -6.68 -11.30 6.24
N PRO A 80 -7.71 -11.90 6.89
CA PRO A 80 -8.00 -11.65 8.30
C PRO A 80 -6.79 -11.86 9.22
N ASP A 81 -5.95 -12.87 8.92
CA ASP A 81 -4.72 -13.15 9.68
C ASP A 81 -3.66 -12.05 9.51
N GLU A 82 -3.60 -11.40 8.34
CA GLU A 82 -2.71 -10.28 8.07
C GLU A 82 -3.15 -9.05 8.87
N LEU A 83 -4.45 -8.78 8.94
CA LEU A 83 -5.01 -7.71 9.77
C LEU A 83 -4.79 -7.96 11.27
N ALA A 84 -4.99 -9.20 11.72
CA ALA A 84 -4.74 -9.60 13.10
C ALA A 84 -3.25 -9.51 13.46
N ARG A 85 -2.36 -9.93 12.55
CA ARG A 85 -0.91 -9.74 12.71
C ARG A 85 -0.56 -8.26 12.77
N PHE A 86 -1.10 -7.45 11.87
CA PHE A 86 -0.86 -6.01 11.86
C PHE A 86 -1.26 -5.36 13.20
N SER A 87 -2.43 -5.70 13.73
CA SER A 87 -2.88 -5.26 15.07
C SER A 87 -1.90 -5.69 16.17
N ARG A 88 -1.47 -6.97 16.19
CA ARG A 88 -0.54 -7.49 17.20
C ARG A 88 0.83 -6.80 17.16
N GLU A 89 1.38 -6.58 15.99
CA GLU A 89 2.72 -6.01 15.81
C GLU A 89 2.75 -4.49 16.02
N THR A 90 1.65 -3.80 15.70
CA THR A 90 1.55 -2.34 15.90
C THR A 90 1.02 -1.97 17.28
N GLY A 91 0.44 -2.92 18.03
CA GLY A 91 -0.26 -2.66 19.28
C GLY A 91 -1.57 -1.89 19.11
N LEU A 92 -2.00 -1.66 17.87
CA LEU A 92 -3.22 -0.92 17.56
C LEU A 92 -4.45 -1.81 17.70
N SER A 93 -5.55 -1.23 18.17
CA SER A 93 -6.83 -1.92 18.20
C SER A 93 -7.32 -2.23 16.77
N PRO A 94 -8.10 -3.30 16.55
CA PRO A 94 -8.66 -3.62 15.24
C PRO A 94 -9.35 -2.45 14.51
N PRO A 95 -10.17 -1.59 15.16
CA PRO A 95 -10.74 -0.43 14.47
C PRO A 95 -9.68 0.61 14.09
N ALA A 96 -8.68 0.86 14.94
CA ALA A 96 -7.59 1.80 14.61
C ALA A 96 -6.73 1.29 13.45
N VAL A 97 -6.50 -0.02 13.36
CA VAL A 97 -5.85 -0.66 12.20
C VAL A 97 -6.66 -0.42 10.94
N MET A 98 -7.98 -0.59 10.99
CA MET A 98 -8.84 -0.38 9.83
C MET A 98 -8.76 1.07 9.34
N ASP A 99 -8.88 2.05 10.23
CA ASP A 99 -8.80 3.47 9.85
C ASP A 99 -7.45 3.82 9.21
N ILE A 100 -6.36 3.36 9.80
CA ILE A 100 -5.01 3.59 9.26
C ILE A 100 -4.83 2.90 7.89
N LEU A 101 -5.30 1.67 7.72
CA LEU A 101 -5.17 0.97 6.44
C LEU A 101 -5.99 1.62 5.32
N ARG A 102 -7.17 2.16 5.65
CA ARG A 102 -8.03 2.87 4.68
C ARG A 102 -7.35 4.13 4.13
N GLU A 103 -6.46 4.75 4.89
CA GLU A 103 -5.65 5.89 4.46
C GLU A 103 -4.35 5.44 3.76
N LEU A 104 -3.64 4.48 4.34
CA LEU A 104 -2.30 4.11 3.87
C LEU A 104 -2.30 3.27 2.59
N VAL A 105 -3.29 2.40 2.39
CA VAL A 105 -3.30 1.48 1.23
C VAL A 105 -3.37 2.23 -0.10
N PRO A 106 -4.30 3.19 -0.32
CA PRO A 106 -4.32 4.01 -1.53
C PRO A 106 -3.00 4.77 -1.75
N ALA A 107 -2.43 5.34 -0.67
CA ALA A 107 -1.17 6.06 -0.74
C ALA A 107 0.00 5.15 -1.16
N CYS A 108 0.08 3.94 -0.60
CA CYS A 108 1.10 2.94 -0.95
C CYS A 108 0.96 2.49 -2.41
N VAL A 109 -0.27 2.23 -2.88
CA VAL A 109 -0.53 1.84 -4.27
C VAL A 109 -0.04 2.93 -5.24
N ARG A 110 -0.34 4.19 -4.96
CA ARG A 110 0.12 5.35 -5.76
C ARG A 110 1.65 5.44 -5.82
N ILE A 111 2.32 5.29 -4.67
CA ILE A 111 3.78 5.41 -4.58
C ILE A 111 4.46 4.26 -5.31
N ARG A 112 3.94 3.04 -5.15
CA ARG A 112 4.42 1.87 -5.90
C ARG A 112 4.21 2.04 -7.40
N ALA A 113 3.07 2.58 -7.84
CA ALA A 113 2.81 2.87 -9.24
C ALA A 113 3.83 3.85 -9.83
N LYS A 114 4.14 4.92 -9.08
CA LYS A 114 5.18 5.87 -9.46
C LYS A 114 6.55 5.20 -9.53
N ALA A 115 6.95 4.42 -8.52
CA ALA A 115 8.22 3.71 -8.52
C ALA A 115 8.34 2.68 -9.66
N MET A 116 7.23 2.05 -10.07
CA MET A 116 7.19 1.18 -11.24
C MET A 116 7.34 1.95 -12.56
N ALA A 117 6.72 3.13 -12.67
CA ALA A 117 6.89 4.01 -13.83
C ALA A 117 8.36 4.47 -13.95
N ASP A 118 8.96 4.93 -12.84
CA ASP A 118 10.36 5.37 -12.80
C ASP A 118 11.34 4.22 -13.13
N ARG A 119 11.01 2.97 -12.80
CA ARG A 119 11.81 1.77 -13.18
C ARG A 119 11.60 1.31 -14.62
N ALA A 120 10.46 1.63 -15.22
CA ALA A 120 10.14 1.26 -16.59
C ALA A 120 10.75 2.23 -17.61
N GLU A 121 11.14 3.44 -17.18
CA GLU A 121 11.97 4.32 -17.98
C GLU A 121 13.40 3.75 -18.04
N PRO A 122 13.90 3.35 -19.22
CA PRO A 122 15.31 3.00 -19.35
C PRO A 122 16.11 4.26 -19.07
N HIS A 123 17.05 4.18 -18.11
CA HIS A 123 18.13 5.15 -18.01
C HIS A 123 18.88 5.12 -19.35
N ALA A 124 18.53 6.04 -20.25
CA ALA A 124 19.29 6.27 -21.46
C ALA A 124 20.71 6.67 -21.00
N ALA A 125 21.68 5.91 -21.52
CA ALA A 125 23.10 5.98 -21.22
C ALA A 125 23.71 7.38 -21.35
#